data_AF-A0A969H5C8-F1
#
_entry.id   AF-A0A969H5C8-F1
#
_cell.length_a   1.000
_cell.length_b   1.000
_cell.length_c   1.000
_cell.angle_alpha   90.00
_cell.angle_beta   90.00
_cell.angle_gamma   90.00
#
_symmetry.space_group_name_H-M   'P 1'
#
loop_
_entity.id
_entity.type
_entity.pdbx_description
1 polymer ?
#
loop_
_entity_poly.entity_id
_entity_poly.type
_entity_poly.pdbx_seq_one_letter_code
_entity_poly.pdbx_strand_id
1 'polypeptide(L)'
;FIRAATAGKNLPAALIRFFAGQNLYVPYPLQNHLGYLGPELAAKALQEMLAPPTGQPQTMAAAFSQNFGPTLTEHFFGPFHNLYTAGLWTRIAPQDGYKSPVNIALALQGAFGQTPPVGYNVTFIYPEAGLNTLAQCMAERCQVNYGNQVVRIHAGQKTVEFADGARLPYDALISTLPLNKMLTMTGLAVIEPTDPYTSVLVLNIGAIRGPQCPTDHWLYNPDTQAGFHRVGFYSNVDSSFLPKSAQLSNNRVSIYVERAYPGGEQPATEAVQTYTAAVVKELQNWGFIGEVEVVDPTWIDVAYTWAWPTRGGAARP
;
A
#
# COMPACT_ATOMS: atom_id res chain seq x y z
N PHE A 1 -11.84 -0.72 -21.67
CA PHE A 1 -11.86 -2.13 -21.22
C PHE A 1 -12.73 -2.33 -19.97
N ILE A 2 -12.41 -1.77 -18.79
CA ILE A 2 -13.17 -2.01 -17.54
C ILE A 2 -14.68 -1.78 -17.71
N ARG A 3 -15.09 -0.61 -18.25
CA ARG A 3 -16.51 -0.29 -18.52
C ARG A 3 -17.19 -1.20 -19.56
N ALA A 4 -16.42 -1.93 -20.37
CA ALA A 4 -16.92 -2.92 -21.32
C ALA A 4 -16.95 -4.34 -20.74
N ALA A 5 -16.28 -4.58 -19.61
CA ALA A 5 -16.27 -5.85 -18.89
C ALA A 5 -17.31 -5.89 -17.77
N THR A 6 -17.56 -4.74 -17.12
CA THR A 6 -18.52 -4.60 -16.01
C THR A 6 -18.93 -3.15 -15.85
N ALA A 7 -20.14 -2.92 -15.33
CA ALA A 7 -20.52 -1.61 -14.81
C ALA A 7 -19.54 -1.20 -13.69
N GLY A 8 -19.30 0.10 -13.55
CA GLY A 8 -18.39 0.65 -12.56
C GLY A 8 -18.93 1.92 -11.95
N LYS A 9 -18.70 2.08 -10.65
CA LYS A 9 -19.09 3.24 -9.84
C LYS A 9 -17.94 4.23 -9.82
N ASN A 10 -18.23 5.51 -10.03
CA ASN A 10 -17.25 6.56 -9.77
C ASN A 10 -17.31 6.90 -8.29
N LEU A 11 -16.21 6.75 -7.58
CA LEU A 11 -16.10 7.06 -6.16
C LEU A 11 -15.09 8.20 -5.96
N PRO A 12 -15.39 9.22 -5.12
CA PRO A 12 -14.37 10.14 -4.67
C PRO A 12 -13.41 9.40 -3.73
N ALA A 13 -12.11 9.69 -3.80
CA ALA A 13 -11.22 9.15 -2.80
C ALA A 13 -11.28 9.97 -1.51
N ALA A 14 -11.78 9.32 -0.46
CA ALA A 14 -11.66 9.75 0.92
C ALA A 14 -10.35 9.18 1.49
N LEU A 15 -9.26 9.88 1.20
CA LEU A 15 -7.88 9.53 1.54
C LEU A 15 -7.43 10.36 2.75
N ILE A 16 -7.27 9.72 3.91
CA ILE A 16 -6.94 10.44 5.16
C ILE A 16 -5.69 9.86 5.82
N ARG A 17 -4.91 10.71 6.49
CA ARG A 17 -3.89 10.33 7.46
C ARG A 17 -4.51 10.40 8.84
N PHE A 18 -4.41 9.32 9.60
CA PHE A 18 -4.93 9.29 10.96
C PHE A 18 -3.78 9.15 11.94
N PHE A 19 -3.54 10.19 12.73
CA PHE A 19 -2.58 10.23 13.82
C PHE A 19 -3.30 9.78 15.09
N ALA A 20 -3.16 8.50 15.42
CA ALA A 20 -3.92 7.86 16.49
C ALA A 20 -3.68 8.50 17.86
N GLY A 21 -2.42 8.87 18.16
CA GLY A 21 -2.06 9.49 19.43
C GLY A 21 -2.69 10.87 19.65
N GLN A 22 -3.10 11.55 18.59
CA GLN A 22 -3.72 12.88 18.62
C GLN A 22 -5.22 12.83 18.29
N ASN A 23 -5.75 11.66 17.92
CA ASN A 23 -7.07 11.51 17.30
C ASN A 23 -7.30 12.54 16.15
N LEU A 24 -6.28 12.73 15.31
CA LEU A 24 -6.25 13.76 14.28
C LEU A 24 -6.35 13.13 12.88
N TYR A 25 -7.30 13.64 12.09
CA TYR A 25 -7.53 13.26 10.70
C TYR A 25 -7.05 14.38 9.79
N VAL A 26 -6.10 14.08 8.90
CA VAL A 26 -5.55 15.04 7.95
C VAL A 26 -5.78 14.56 6.51
N PRO A 27 -6.43 15.35 5.65
CA PRO A 27 -6.66 14.96 4.27
C PRO A 27 -5.38 14.71 3.47
N TYR A 28 -5.51 13.95 2.40
CA TYR A 28 -4.41 13.74 1.47
C TYR A 28 -4.26 14.87 0.44
N PRO A 29 -3.02 15.26 0.09
CA PRO A 29 -1.74 14.88 0.67
C PRO A 29 -1.35 15.78 1.88
N LEU A 30 -0.72 15.23 2.93
CA LEU A 30 -0.45 15.95 4.20
C LEU A 30 0.16 17.35 3.98
N GLN A 31 1.16 17.46 3.11
CA GLN A 31 1.87 18.70 2.83
C GLN A 31 1.00 19.82 2.24
N ASN A 32 -0.21 19.50 1.75
CA ASN A 32 -1.17 20.48 1.24
C ASN A 32 -2.28 20.81 2.26
N HIS A 33 -2.20 20.27 3.48
CA HIS A 33 -3.21 20.41 4.53
C HIS A 33 -2.55 20.73 5.87
N LEU A 34 -1.51 21.57 5.85
CA LEU A 34 -0.68 21.88 7.02
C LEU A 34 -1.46 22.53 8.17
N GLY A 35 -2.56 23.25 7.88
CA GLY A 35 -3.38 23.90 8.89
C GLY A 35 -3.96 22.92 9.92
N TYR A 36 -4.13 21.65 9.57
CA TYR A 36 -4.59 20.61 10.50
C TYR A 36 -3.55 20.26 11.57
N LEU A 37 -2.26 20.54 11.34
CA LEU A 37 -1.18 20.27 12.30
C LEU A 37 -1.00 21.40 13.33
N GLY A 38 -1.77 22.49 13.21
CA GLY A 38 -1.63 23.67 14.04
C GLY A 38 -0.58 24.67 13.55
N PRO A 39 -0.67 25.94 13.98
CA PRO A 39 0.06 27.05 13.38
C PRO A 39 1.59 26.95 13.54
N GLU A 40 2.08 26.44 14.66
CA GLU A 40 3.52 26.32 14.93
C GLU A 40 4.19 25.30 14.01
N LEU A 41 3.63 24.08 13.91
CA LEU A 41 4.12 23.04 13.01
C LEU A 41 3.96 23.44 11.55
N ALA A 42 2.83 24.06 11.18
CA ALA A 42 2.60 24.53 9.82
C ALA A 42 3.63 25.59 9.40
N ALA A 43 3.89 26.58 10.25
CA ALA A 43 4.88 27.63 9.96
C ALA A 43 6.29 27.06 9.81
N LYS A 44 6.69 26.15 10.71
CA LYS A 44 8.00 25.50 10.65
C LYS A 44 8.16 24.64 9.39
N ALA A 45 7.16 23.82 9.07
CA ALA A 45 7.14 23.00 7.85
C ALA A 45 7.23 23.86 6.58
N LEU A 46 6.46 24.95 6.50
CA LEU A 46 6.51 25.87 5.35
C LEU A 46 7.89 26.51 5.18
N GLN A 47 8.50 26.96 6.28
CA GLN A 47 9.83 27.56 6.24
C GLN A 47 10.87 26.57 5.68
N GLU A 48 10.81 25.31 6.11
CA GLU A 48 11.72 24.25 5.64
C GLU A 48 11.47 23.91 4.16
N MET A 49 10.21 23.89 3.72
CA MET A 49 9.84 23.63 2.32
C MET A 49 10.24 24.76 1.35
N LEU A 50 10.32 26.01 1.82
CA LEU A 50 10.66 27.17 0.98
C LEU A 50 12.14 27.26 0.59
N ALA A 51 13.02 26.60 1.35
CA ALA A 51 14.46 26.63 1.13
C ALA A 51 15.04 25.20 1.16
N PRO A 52 14.64 24.32 0.22
CA PRO A 52 15.12 22.95 0.21
C PRO A 52 16.63 22.91 -0.05
N PRO A 53 17.39 22.03 0.62
CA PRO A 53 18.80 21.81 0.34
C PRO A 53 19.07 21.51 -1.14
N THR A 54 20.26 21.85 -1.63
CA THR A 54 20.67 21.54 -3.00
C THR A 54 21.28 20.13 -3.10
N GLY A 55 21.22 19.53 -4.30
CA GLY A 55 21.74 18.18 -4.59
C GLY A 55 20.64 17.16 -4.88
N GLN A 56 21.04 15.95 -5.29
CA GLN A 56 20.11 14.85 -5.55
C GLN A 56 20.06 13.88 -4.36
N PRO A 57 18.88 13.64 -3.78
CA PRO A 57 18.75 12.76 -2.64
C PRO A 57 18.98 11.31 -3.08
N GLN A 58 19.88 10.61 -2.38
CA GLN A 58 20.22 9.23 -2.73
C GLN A 58 19.21 8.23 -2.15
N THR A 59 18.54 8.57 -1.05
CA THR A 59 17.59 7.68 -0.37
C THR A 59 16.21 8.31 -0.29
N MET A 60 15.18 7.48 -0.18
CA MET A 60 13.80 7.94 0.03
C MET A 60 13.70 8.85 1.26
N ALA A 61 14.39 8.51 2.35
CA ALA A 61 14.49 9.36 3.53
C ALA A 61 15.07 10.75 3.24
N ALA A 62 16.20 10.81 2.51
CA ALA A 62 16.82 12.06 2.12
C ALA A 62 15.89 12.89 1.22
N ALA A 63 15.15 12.23 0.31
CA ALA A 63 14.20 12.92 -0.57
C ALA A 63 13.04 13.54 0.21
N PHE A 64 12.48 12.85 1.20
CA PHE A 64 11.45 13.43 2.06
C PHE A 64 11.98 14.60 2.89
N SER A 65 13.14 14.43 3.52
CA SER A 65 13.75 15.52 4.30
C SER A 65 14.09 16.74 3.44
N GLN A 66 14.53 16.53 2.20
CA GLN A 66 14.86 17.63 1.28
C GLN A 66 13.61 18.34 0.77
N ASN A 67 12.57 17.60 0.40
CA ASN A 67 11.37 18.16 -0.21
C ASN A 67 10.38 18.76 0.80
N PHE A 68 10.31 18.18 2.00
CA PHE A 68 9.27 18.49 3.00
C PHE A 68 9.83 18.98 4.34
N GLY A 69 11.16 19.03 4.47
CA GLY A 69 11.83 19.44 5.71
C GLY A 69 11.88 18.36 6.78
N PRO A 70 12.74 18.52 7.79
CA PRO A 70 12.81 17.62 8.93
C PRO A 70 11.48 17.55 9.70
N THR A 71 10.72 18.64 9.81
CA THR A 71 9.48 18.67 10.60
C THR A 71 8.43 17.68 10.07
N LEU A 72 8.10 17.73 8.78
CA LEU A 72 7.15 16.77 8.21
C LEU A 72 7.73 15.37 8.08
N THR A 73 9.06 15.27 7.93
CA THR A 73 9.74 13.98 7.88
C THR A 73 9.66 13.25 9.22
N GLU A 74 9.93 13.93 10.33
CA GLU A 74 9.83 13.36 11.67
C GLU A 74 8.37 13.10 12.04
N HIS A 75 7.45 14.00 11.67
CA HIS A 75 6.05 13.90 12.07
C HIS A 75 5.27 12.82 11.31
N PHE A 76 5.54 12.64 10.01
CA PHE A 76 4.75 11.73 9.16
C PHE A 76 5.59 10.85 8.24
N PHE A 77 6.43 11.44 7.37
CA PHE A 77 7.04 10.64 6.29
C PHE A 77 7.94 9.53 6.84
N GLY A 78 8.74 9.80 7.86
CA GLY A 78 9.60 8.83 8.52
C GLY A 78 8.79 7.72 9.20
N PRO A 79 7.93 8.01 10.19
CA PRO A 79 7.13 7.00 10.86
C PRO A 79 6.29 6.15 9.90
N PHE A 80 5.58 6.78 8.96
CA PHE A 80 4.77 6.06 7.98
C PHE A 80 5.62 5.18 7.06
N HIS A 81 6.69 5.71 6.46
CA HIS A 81 7.51 4.91 5.54
C HIS A 81 8.33 3.85 6.26
N ASN A 82 8.67 4.05 7.54
CA ASN A 82 9.23 2.99 8.37
C ASN A 82 8.27 1.79 8.44
N LEU A 83 6.98 2.01 8.67
CA LEU A 83 5.97 0.95 8.69
C LEU A 83 5.65 0.38 7.30
N TYR A 84 5.52 1.24 6.27
CA TYR A 84 5.15 0.86 4.91
C TYR A 84 6.26 0.08 4.17
N THR A 85 7.52 0.40 4.44
CA THR A 85 8.69 -0.21 3.79
C THR A 85 9.42 -1.22 4.68
N ALA A 86 8.82 -1.60 5.82
CA ALA A 86 9.46 -2.44 6.83
C ALA A 86 10.89 -1.96 7.21
N GLY A 87 11.05 -0.64 7.36
CA GLY A 87 12.30 0.02 7.73
C GLY A 87 13.27 0.32 6.58
N LEU A 88 12.98 -0.09 5.34
CA LEU A 88 13.90 0.09 4.22
C LEU A 88 14.06 1.53 3.74
N TRP A 89 13.12 2.43 4.05
CA TRP A 89 13.05 3.81 3.52
C TRP A 89 14.34 4.64 3.67
N THR A 90 15.19 4.34 4.66
CA THR A 90 16.49 5.02 4.86
C THR A 90 17.60 4.53 3.92
N ARG A 91 17.39 3.42 3.21
CA ARG A 91 18.41 2.74 2.41
C ARG A 91 18.05 2.58 0.94
N ILE A 92 16.76 2.63 0.61
CA ILE A 92 16.26 2.48 -0.76
C ILE A 92 16.23 3.83 -1.49
N ALA A 93 16.33 3.80 -2.81
CA ALA A 93 16.24 4.96 -3.66
C ALA A 93 14.86 5.66 -3.54
N PRO A 94 14.78 6.98 -3.77
CA PRO A 94 13.50 7.66 -3.94
C PRO A 94 12.71 7.04 -5.10
N GLN A 95 11.44 6.79 -4.88
CA GLN A 95 10.52 6.27 -5.89
C GLN A 95 9.11 6.79 -5.61
N ASP A 96 8.20 6.62 -6.57
CA ASP A 96 6.80 7.05 -6.46
C ASP A 96 6.61 8.55 -6.13
N GLY A 97 7.44 9.44 -6.68
CA GLY A 97 7.34 10.89 -6.39
C GLY A 97 5.96 11.49 -6.66
N TYR A 98 5.18 10.91 -7.58
CA TYR A 98 3.80 11.30 -7.85
C TYR A 98 2.83 11.07 -6.68
N LYS A 99 3.16 10.21 -5.71
CA LYS A 99 2.38 9.99 -4.47
C LYS A 99 2.59 11.10 -3.44
N SER A 100 3.67 11.86 -3.55
CA SER A 100 3.94 13.00 -2.66
C SER A 100 4.40 14.18 -3.50
N PRO A 101 3.50 14.78 -4.31
CA PRO A 101 3.88 15.90 -5.16
C PRO A 101 4.24 17.12 -4.31
N VAL A 102 5.30 17.82 -4.71
CA VAL A 102 5.74 19.06 -4.07
C VAL A 102 5.07 20.23 -4.78
N ASN A 103 4.30 21.03 -4.05
CA ASN A 103 3.70 22.26 -4.57
C ASN A 103 3.62 23.30 -3.45
N ILE A 104 4.55 24.26 -3.46
CA ILE A 104 4.68 25.30 -2.43
C ILE A 104 3.43 26.19 -2.35
N ALA A 105 2.80 26.51 -3.48
CA ALA A 105 1.59 27.33 -3.50
C ALA A 105 0.43 26.63 -2.78
N LEU A 106 0.26 25.32 -3.02
CA LEU A 106 -0.75 24.52 -2.32
C LEU A 106 -0.40 24.32 -0.84
N ALA A 107 0.87 24.11 -0.50
CA ALA A 107 1.30 24.02 0.89
C ALA A 107 0.98 25.31 1.66
N LEU A 108 1.28 26.47 1.06
CA LEU A 108 0.98 27.78 1.64
C LEU A 108 -0.53 27.99 1.80
N GLN A 109 -1.32 27.69 0.77
CA GLN A 109 -2.78 27.75 0.83
C GLN A 109 -3.33 26.83 1.93
N GLY A 110 -2.81 25.60 2.03
CA GLY A 110 -3.22 24.59 2.99
C GLY A 110 -2.84 24.87 4.43
N ALA A 111 -1.87 25.77 4.67
CA ALA A 111 -1.53 26.21 6.01
C ALA A 111 -2.56 27.18 6.60
N PHE A 112 -3.27 27.93 5.75
CA PHE A 112 -4.21 28.99 6.18
C PHE A 112 -5.65 28.76 5.71
N GLY A 113 -5.91 27.70 4.96
CA GLY A 113 -7.23 27.43 4.38
C GLY A 113 -7.32 26.03 3.77
N GLN A 114 -8.37 25.84 2.97
CA GLN A 114 -8.62 24.57 2.29
C GLN A 114 -7.94 24.54 0.91
N THR A 115 -7.45 23.38 0.51
CA THR A 115 -6.88 23.15 -0.83
C THR A 115 -7.77 22.23 -1.66
N PRO A 116 -7.73 22.34 -3.00
CA PRO A 116 -8.42 21.38 -3.85
C PRO A 116 -7.84 19.97 -3.67
N PRO A 117 -8.63 18.91 -3.91
CA PRO A 117 -8.12 17.55 -3.91
C PRO A 117 -7.04 17.38 -4.97
N VAL A 118 -5.92 16.76 -4.61
CA VAL A 118 -4.85 16.42 -5.55
C VAL A 118 -4.37 14.99 -5.35
N GLY A 119 -3.88 14.38 -6.44
CA GLY A 119 -3.33 13.03 -6.42
C GLY A 119 -3.84 12.18 -7.58
N TYR A 120 -3.21 11.02 -7.74
CA TYR A 120 -3.50 10.09 -8.84
C TYR A 120 -4.84 9.36 -8.67
N ASN A 121 -5.41 9.35 -7.47
CA ASN A 121 -6.64 8.63 -7.13
C ASN A 121 -7.76 9.54 -6.62
N VAL A 122 -7.76 10.87 -6.89
CA VAL A 122 -8.81 11.79 -6.39
C VAL A 122 -10.23 11.28 -6.67
N THR A 123 -10.41 10.64 -7.82
CA THR A 123 -11.57 9.77 -8.09
C THR A 123 -11.06 8.44 -8.61
N PHE A 124 -11.82 7.36 -8.38
CA PHE A 124 -11.51 6.05 -8.92
C PHE A 124 -12.79 5.34 -9.36
N ILE A 125 -12.62 4.37 -10.26
CA ILE A 125 -13.69 3.49 -10.71
C ILE A 125 -13.57 2.17 -9.97
N TYR A 126 -14.64 1.78 -9.29
CA TYR A 126 -14.73 0.45 -8.70
C TYR A 126 -15.78 -0.40 -9.44
N PRO A 127 -15.44 -1.62 -9.89
CA PRO A 127 -16.42 -2.53 -10.49
C PRO A 127 -17.55 -2.88 -9.53
N GLU A 128 -18.80 -2.80 -9.98
CA GLU A 128 -19.94 -3.11 -9.10
C GLU A 128 -19.95 -4.57 -8.64
N ALA A 129 -19.48 -5.47 -9.50
CA ALA A 129 -19.35 -6.89 -9.21
C ALA A 129 -18.02 -7.25 -8.50
N GLY A 130 -17.22 -6.26 -8.10
CA GLY A 130 -15.91 -6.47 -7.48
C GLY A 130 -14.76 -6.64 -8.47
N LEU A 131 -13.54 -6.41 -7.99
CA LEU A 131 -12.32 -6.55 -8.80
C LEU A 131 -12.06 -8.00 -9.25
N ASN A 132 -12.50 -9.01 -8.48
CA ASN A 132 -12.37 -10.41 -8.88
C ASN A 132 -13.14 -10.71 -10.16
N THR A 133 -14.36 -10.19 -10.30
CA THR A 133 -15.20 -10.38 -11.48
C THR A 133 -14.55 -9.76 -12.70
N LEU A 134 -13.94 -8.57 -12.54
CA LEU A 134 -13.16 -7.97 -13.63
C LEU A 134 -12.02 -8.89 -14.09
N ALA A 135 -11.27 -9.49 -13.15
CA ALA A 135 -10.20 -10.42 -13.47
C ALA A 135 -10.72 -11.72 -14.11
N GLN A 136 -11.86 -12.25 -13.65
CA GLN A 136 -12.52 -13.43 -14.22
C GLN A 136 -12.99 -13.16 -15.65
N CYS A 137 -13.64 -12.03 -15.91
CA CYS A 137 -14.05 -11.64 -17.27
C CYS A 137 -12.86 -11.38 -18.21
N MET A 138 -11.67 -11.08 -17.68
CA MET A 138 -10.44 -11.07 -18.48
C MET A 138 -9.99 -12.49 -18.80
N ALA A 139 -9.93 -13.35 -17.78
CA ALA A 139 -9.50 -14.73 -17.93
C ALA A 139 -10.39 -15.56 -18.86
N GLU A 140 -11.71 -15.35 -18.84
CA GLU A 140 -12.68 -16.02 -19.73
C GLU A 140 -12.44 -15.72 -21.22
N ARG A 141 -11.72 -14.64 -21.54
CA ARG A 141 -11.35 -14.25 -22.91
C ARG A 141 -9.97 -14.78 -23.31
N CYS A 142 -9.31 -15.51 -22.41
CA CYS A 142 -7.98 -16.05 -22.59
C CYS A 142 -7.99 -17.57 -22.42
N GLN A 143 -7.01 -18.25 -23.00
CA GLN A 143 -6.72 -19.63 -22.64
C GLN A 143 -5.85 -19.63 -21.38
N VAL A 144 -6.41 -20.04 -20.25
CA VAL A 144 -5.69 -20.10 -18.96
C VAL A 144 -5.62 -21.53 -18.47
N ASN A 145 -4.40 -22.04 -18.28
CA ASN A 145 -4.15 -23.37 -17.72
C ASN A 145 -3.88 -23.24 -16.22
N TYR A 146 -4.93 -23.38 -15.40
CA TYR A 146 -4.82 -23.37 -13.94
C TYR A 146 -4.17 -24.64 -13.40
N GLY A 147 -3.68 -24.61 -12.15
CA GLY A 147 -3.04 -25.78 -11.51
C GLY A 147 -1.66 -26.14 -12.09
N ASN A 148 -1.10 -25.33 -12.97
CA ASN A 148 0.18 -25.56 -13.64
C ASN A 148 1.26 -24.67 -13.02
N GLN A 149 1.90 -25.14 -11.94
CA GLN A 149 2.99 -24.41 -11.30
C GLN A 149 4.30 -24.60 -12.07
N VAL A 150 4.86 -23.53 -12.61
CA VAL A 150 6.22 -23.54 -13.17
C VAL A 150 7.24 -23.63 -12.02
N VAL A 151 8.15 -24.60 -12.11
CA VAL A 151 9.21 -24.82 -11.11
C VAL A 151 10.60 -24.53 -11.66
N ARG A 152 10.78 -24.59 -12.98
CA ARG A 152 12.05 -24.30 -13.64
C ARG A 152 11.86 -23.76 -15.05
N ILE A 153 12.76 -22.87 -15.49
CA ILE A 153 12.75 -22.26 -16.81
C ILE A 153 14.13 -22.49 -17.45
N HIS A 154 14.20 -23.36 -18.45
CA HIS A 154 15.45 -23.68 -19.14
C HIS A 154 15.67 -22.68 -20.28
N ALA A 155 16.20 -21.49 -19.95
CA ALA A 155 16.33 -20.39 -20.91
C ALA A 155 17.09 -20.75 -22.19
N GLY A 156 18.18 -21.54 -22.08
CA GLY A 156 18.98 -21.98 -23.23
C GLY A 156 18.28 -23.01 -24.13
N GLN A 157 17.40 -23.83 -23.57
CA GLN A 157 16.61 -24.83 -24.30
C GLN A 157 15.24 -24.29 -24.73
N LYS A 158 14.88 -23.09 -24.26
CA LYS A 158 13.56 -22.48 -24.39
C LYS A 158 12.41 -23.40 -23.98
N THR A 159 12.51 -23.98 -22.79
CA THR A 159 11.43 -24.80 -22.20
C THR A 159 11.09 -24.35 -20.78
N VAL A 160 9.82 -24.48 -20.41
CA VAL A 160 9.35 -24.37 -19.03
C VAL A 160 9.04 -25.76 -18.50
N GLU A 161 9.38 -25.99 -17.23
CA GLU A 161 9.12 -27.25 -16.51
C GLU A 161 8.15 -26.97 -15.37
N PHE A 162 7.11 -27.80 -15.30
CA PHE A 162 6.03 -27.70 -14.32
C PHE A 162 6.27 -28.67 -13.15
N ALA A 163 5.57 -28.44 -12.03
CA ALA A 163 5.72 -29.21 -10.81
C ALA A 163 5.36 -30.71 -10.96
N ASP A 164 4.53 -31.05 -11.95
CA ASP A 164 4.19 -32.43 -12.32
C ASP A 164 5.24 -33.11 -13.22
N GLY A 165 6.32 -32.40 -13.55
CA GLY A 165 7.39 -32.85 -14.44
C GLY A 165 7.12 -32.61 -15.92
N ALA A 166 5.94 -32.11 -16.30
CA ALA A 166 5.65 -31.76 -17.69
C ALA A 166 6.58 -30.63 -18.17
N ARG A 167 6.89 -30.64 -19.46
CA ARG A 167 7.70 -29.61 -20.11
C ARG A 167 7.00 -29.06 -21.33
N LEU A 168 7.07 -27.74 -21.50
CA LEU A 168 6.49 -27.04 -22.65
C LEU A 168 7.55 -26.15 -23.32
N PRO A 169 7.78 -26.29 -24.64
CA PRO A 169 8.66 -25.39 -25.38
C PRO A 169 8.00 -24.02 -25.57
N TYR A 170 8.82 -22.98 -25.75
CA TYR A 170 8.35 -21.64 -26.09
C TYR A 170 9.28 -20.96 -27.10
N ASP A 171 8.74 -20.06 -27.92
CA ASP A 171 9.56 -19.19 -28.78
C ASP A 171 9.98 -17.91 -28.04
N ALA A 172 9.01 -17.32 -27.34
CA ALA A 172 9.14 -16.16 -26.46
C ALA A 172 8.41 -16.41 -25.14
N LEU A 173 8.96 -15.92 -24.04
CA LEU A 173 8.39 -16.04 -22.71
C LEU A 173 8.07 -14.65 -22.14
N ILE A 174 6.80 -14.39 -21.86
CA ILE A 174 6.35 -13.23 -21.10
C ILE A 174 6.15 -13.69 -19.66
N SER A 175 7.05 -13.27 -18.77
CA SER A 175 6.95 -13.59 -17.34
C SER A 175 6.40 -12.41 -16.57
N THR A 176 5.33 -12.66 -15.81
CA THR A 176 4.79 -11.74 -14.79
C THR A 176 5.17 -12.18 -13.37
N LEU A 177 6.02 -13.20 -13.23
CA LEU A 177 6.54 -13.63 -11.93
C LEU A 177 7.52 -12.59 -11.38
N PRO A 178 7.66 -12.47 -10.04
CA PRO A 178 8.70 -11.65 -9.44
C PRO A 178 10.08 -11.98 -10.00
N LEU A 179 10.84 -10.94 -10.37
CA LEU A 179 12.12 -11.10 -11.07
C LEU A 179 13.11 -11.96 -10.28
N ASN A 180 13.16 -11.81 -8.96
CA ASN A 180 14.00 -12.63 -8.08
C ASN A 180 13.66 -14.14 -8.19
N LYS A 181 12.37 -14.50 -8.19
CA LYS A 181 11.92 -15.89 -8.37
C LYS A 181 12.24 -16.39 -9.78
N MET A 182 12.09 -15.53 -10.79
CA MET A 182 12.40 -15.84 -12.18
C MET A 182 13.91 -16.13 -12.37
N LEU A 183 14.79 -15.35 -11.74
CA LEU A 183 16.24 -15.60 -11.74
C LEU A 183 16.58 -16.94 -11.07
N THR A 184 15.96 -17.27 -9.94
CA THR A 184 16.12 -18.58 -9.30
C THR A 184 15.65 -19.74 -10.20
N MET A 185 14.46 -19.62 -10.81
CA MET A 185 13.89 -20.65 -11.69
C MET A 185 14.70 -20.86 -12.97
N THR A 186 15.38 -19.82 -13.45
CA THR A 186 16.22 -19.90 -14.65
C THR A 186 17.66 -20.34 -14.36
N GLY A 187 18.12 -20.16 -13.11
CA GLY A 187 19.53 -20.33 -12.76
C GLY A 187 20.44 -19.28 -13.38
N LEU A 188 19.88 -18.17 -13.90
CA LEU A 188 20.66 -17.06 -14.45
C LEU A 188 21.32 -16.28 -13.32
N ALA A 189 22.62 -16.03 -13.47
CA ALA A 189 23.36 -15.15 -12.58
C ALA A 189 23.42 -13.74 -13.16
N VAL A 190 23.19 -12.73 -12.32
CA VAL A 190 23.39 -11.32 -12.64
C VAL A 190 24.45 -10.75 -11.69
N ILE A 191 25.24 -9.77 -12.16
CA ILE A 191 26.31 -9.14 -11.36
C ILE A 191 25.72 -8.15 -10.35
N GLU A 192 24.60 -7.53 -10.69
CA GLU A 192 23.94 -6.52 -9.85
C GLU A 192 23.35 -7.16 -8.58
N PRO A 193 23.40 -6.45 -7.43
CA PRO A 193 22.74 -6.90 -6.21
C PRO A 193 21.23 -7.03 -6.44
N THR A 194 20.62 -8.03 -5.81
CA THR A 194 19.16 -8.17 -5.86
C THR A 194 18.50 -6.97 -5.20
N ASP A 195 17.57 -6.35 -5.94
CA ASP A 195 16.71 -5.29 -5.44
C ASP A 195 15.88 -5.81 -4.25
N PRO A 196 15.78 -5.04 -3.15
CA PRO A 196 15.08 -5.52 -1.97
C PRO A 196 13.58 -5.48 -2.22
N TYR A 197 12.85 -6.31 -1.50
CA TYR A 197 11.39 -6.32 -1.51
C TYR A 197 10.86 -6.43 -0.10
N THR A 198 9.60 -6.02 0.07
CA THR A 198 8.85 -6.26 1.29
C THR A 198 7.69 -7.20 1.01
N SER A 199 7.39 -7.98 2.02
CA SER A 199 6.20 -8.82 2.10
C SER A 199 5.11 -8.06 2.85
N VAL A 200 3.85 -8.44 2.68
CA VAL A 200 2.72 -7.83 3.42
C VAL A 200 1.83 -8.91 4.01
N LEU A 201 1.52 -8.77 5.30
CA LEU A 201 0.42 -9.48 5.93
C LEU A 201 -0.82 -8.58 5.88
N VAL A 202 -1.89 -9.09 5.28
CA VAL A 202 -3.20 -8.45 5.23
C VAL A 202 -4.12 -9.20 6.20
N LEU A 203 -4.63 -8.52 7.23
CA LEU A 203 -5.70 -9.06 8.05
C LEU A 203 -7.03 -8.58 7.50
N ASN A 204 -7.82 -9.48 6.92
CA ASN A 204 -9.19 -9.18 6.52
C ASN A 204 -10.11 -9.44 7.72
N ILE A 205 -10.85 -8.42 8.17
CA ILE A 205 -11.63 -8.48 9.41
C ILE A 205 -13.08 -8.11 9.12
N GLY A 206 -14.00 -8.97 9.55
CA GLY A 206 -15.43 -8.67 9.63
C GLY A 206 -15.83 -8.50 11.10
N ALA A 207 -16.50 -7.40 11.42
CA ALA A 207 -16.84 -7.05 12.80
C ALA A 207 -18.14 -6.25 12.92
N ILE A 208 -18.63 -6.12 14.15
CA ILE A 208 -19.61 -5.08 14.51
C ILE A 208 -19.01 -3.71 14.17
N ARG A 209 -19.78 -2.86 13.51
CA ARG A 209 -19.35 -1.47 13.25
C ARG A 209 -19.21 -0.74 14.58
N GLY A 210 -18.03 -0.19 14.84
CA GLY A 210 -17.76 0.59 16.05
C GLY A 210 -18.37 2.01 15.98
N PRO A 211 -18.53 2.69 17.13
CA PRO A 211 -19.14 4.01 17.21
C PRO A 211 -18.32 5.13 16.53
N GLN A 212 -17.02 4.92 16.34
CA GLN A 212 -16.09 5.85 15.69
C GLN A 212 -15.57 5.27 14.37
N CYS A 213 -16.27 4.30 13.79
CA CYS A 213 -15.87 3.71 12.52
C CYS A 213 -15.84 4.78 11.41
N PRO A 214 -14.69 5.00 10.74
CA PRO A 214 -14.57 5.95 9.65
C PRO A 214 -15.54 5.68 8.50
N THR A 215 -15.95 6.75 7.82
CA THR A 215 -16.67 6.70 6.54
C THR A 215 -15.72 6.72 5.35
N ASP A 216 -14.43 6.98 5.58
CA ASP A 216 -13.38 7.01 4.57
C ASP A 216 -13.10 5.64 3.97
N HIS A 217 -12.50 5.61 2.78
CA HIS A 217 -12.18 4.33 2.12
C HIS A 217 -10.91 3.70 2.70
N TRP A 218 -9.91 4.50 3.05
CA TRP A 218 -8.72 4.02 3.74
C TRP A 218 -7.97 5.13 4.48
N LEU A 219 -7.28 4.74 5.54
CA LEU A 219 -6.46 5.57 6.39
C LEU A 219 -4.99 5.15 6.28
N TYR A 220 -4.10 6.14 6.24
CA TYR A 220 -2.66 5.94 6.42
C TYR A 220 -2.29 6.26 7.86
N ASN A 221 -1.62 5.33 8.53
CA ASN A 221 -1.35 5.41 9.96
C ASN A 221 0.16 5.45 10.21
N PRO A 222 0.70 6.59 10.70
CA PRO A 222 2.12 6.72 10.99
C PRO A 222 2.54 6.18 12.37
N ASP A 223 1.59 6.04 13.31
CA ASP A 223 1.87 5.92 14.75
C ASP A 223 1.13 4.76 15.45
N THR A 224 0.85 3.68 14.73
CA THR A 224 0.17 2.50 15.30
C THR A 224 1.06 1.73 16.27
N GLN A 225 0.48 1.23 17.35
CA GLN A 225 1.17 0.42 18.36
C GLN A 225 1.45 -1.00 17.86
N ALA A 226 0.52 -1.61 17.13
CA ALA A 226 0.69 -2.95 16.57
C ALA A 226 1.57 -2.97 15.31
N GLY A 227 1.88 -1.82 14.71
CA GLY A 227 2.83 -1.68 13.61
C GLY A 227 2.23 -1.91 12.21
N PHE A 228 0.96 -1.59 11.99
CA PHE A 228 0.36 -1.55 10.65
C PHE A 228 0.40 -0.12 10.08
N HIS A 229 0.54 0.02 8.76
CA HIS A 229 0.63 1.34 8.13
C HIS A 229 -0.69 1.78 7.49
N ARG A 230 -1.64 0.86 7.30
CA ARG A 230 -2.90 1.15 6.61
C ARG A 230 -4.05 0.32 7.14
N VAL A 231 -5.21 0.97 7.24
CA VAL A 231 -6.52 0.35 7.40
C VAL A 231 -7.39 0.80 6.24
N GLY A 232 -8.07 -0.13 5.57
CA GLY A 232 -9.10 0.22 4.59
C GLY A 232 -10.43 -0.44 4.89
N PHE A 233 -11.49 0.19 4.42
CA PHE A 233 -12.88 -0.14 4.74
C PHE A 233 -13.58 -0.62 3.48
N TYR A 234 -13.49 -1.92 3.19
CA TYR A 234 -14.12 -2.52 2.03
C TYR A 234 -15.62 -2.21 1.96
N SER A 235 -16.32 -2.28 3.10
CA SER A 235 -17.75 -2.00 3.16
C SER A 235 -18.11 -0.53 2.89
N ASN A 236 -17.14 0.40 2.95
CA ASN A 236 -17.36 1.80 2.56
C ASN A 236 -17.18 1.98 1.04
N VAL A 237 -16.41 1.11 0.38
CA VAL A 237 -16.31 1.06 -1.08
C VAL A 237 -17.59 0.47 -1.66
N ASP A 238 -18.05 -0.65 -1.10
CA ASP A 238 -19.27 -1.32 -1.55
C ASP A 238 -19.89 -2.19 -0.44
N SER A 239 -21.21 -2.14 -0.27
CA SER A 239 -21.90 -2.99 0.71
C SER A 239 -21.85 -4.48 0.36
N SER A 240 -21.55 -4.85 -0.88
CA SER A 240 -21.35 -6.24 -1.31
C SER A 240 -20.20 -6.96 -0.59
N PHE A 241 -19.29 -6.22 0.05
CA PHE A 241 -18.25 -6.75 0.94
C PHE A 241 -18.78 -7.23 2.30
N LEU A 242 -20.07 -7.09 2.55
CA LEU A 242 -20.75 -7.64 3.72
C LEU A 242 -21.63 -8.83 3.32
N PRO A 243 -21.88 -9.78 4.24
CA PRO A 243 -22.90 -10.81 4.04
C PRO A 243 -24.25 -10.19 3.70
N LYS A 244 -25.03 -10.81 2.79
CA LYS A 244 -26.33 -10.29 2.34
C LYS A 244 -27.26 -9.85 3.47
N SER A 245 -27.27 -10.58 4.59
CA SER A 245 -28.07 -10.27 5.79
C SER A 245 -27.68 -8.95 6.48
N ALA A 246 -26.46 -8.47 6.29
CA ALA A 246 -25.91 -7.28 6.94
C ALA A 246 -25.82 -6.04 6.03
N GLN A 247 -26.10 -6.19 4.73
CA GLN A 247 -25.92 -5.11 3.74
C GLN A 247 -26.88 -3.93 3.96
N LEU A 248 -28.02 -4.15 4.65
CA LEU A 248 -29.03 -3.13 4.90
C LEU A 248 -28.98 -2.54 6.32
N SER A 249 -28.35 -3.22 7.27
CA SER A 249 -28.43 -2.87 8.69
C SER A 249 -27.34 -1.91 9.18
N ASN A 250 -26.35 -1.59 8.33
CA ASN A 250 -25.17 -0.74 8.61
C ASN A 250 -24.48 -0.99 9.98
N ASN A 251 -24.68 -2.16 10.57
CA ASN A 251 -24.20 -2.55 11.90
C ASN A 251 -22.97 -3.46 11.83
N ARG A 252 -22.44 -3.68 10.62
CA ARG A 252 -21.24 -4.44 10.33
C ARG A 252 -20.29 -3.61 9.49
N VAL A 253 -19.01 -3.96 9.60
CA VAL A 253 -17.94 -3.39 8.80
C VAL A 253 -17.04 -4.52 8.32
N SER A 254 -16.58 -4.40 7.08
CA SER A 254 -15.52 -5.24 6.51
C SER A 254 -14.32 -4.35 6.25
N ILE A 255 -13.18 -4.71 6.85
CA ILE A 255 -11.94 -3.94 6.77
C ILE A 255 -10.76 -4.84 6.41
N TYR A 256 -9.69 -4.21 5.93
CA TYR A 256 -8.37 -4.82 5.84
C TYR A 256 -7.34 -3.98 6.60
N VAL A 257 -6.38 -4.66 7.22
CA VAL A 257 -5.24 -4.04 7.91
C VAL A 257 -3.95 -4.56 7.29
N GLU A 258 -3.04 -3.66 6.94
CA GLU A 258 -1.79 -4.02 6.27
C GLU A 258 -0.57 -3.72 7.12
N ARG A 259 0.29 -4.74 7.26
CA ARG A 259 1.61 -4.61 7.84
C ARG A 259 2.67 -5.15 6.89
N ALA A 260 3.70 -4.35 6.67
CA ALA A 260 4.85 -4.77 5.88
C ALA A 260 5.84 -5.55 6.76
N TYR A 261 6.50 -6.51 6.14
CA TYR A 261 7.59 -7.30 6.68
C TYR A 261 8.77 -7.26 5.71
N PRO A 262 10.01 -7.45 6.19
CA PRO A 262 11.12 -7.70 5.28
C PRO A 262 10.81 -8.89 4.35
N GLY A 263 11.39 -8.88 3.15
CA GLY A 263 11.15 -9.91 2.14
C GLY A 263 11.49 -11.31 2.65
N GLY A 264 10.54 -12.25 2.54
CA GLY A 264 10.73 -13.65 2.92
C GLY A 264 10.65 -13.92 4.44
N GLU A 265 10.41 -12.91 5.27
CA GLU A 265 10.24 -13.07 6.72
C GLU A 265 8.77 -13.31 7.09
N GLN A 266 8.19 -14.41 6.59
CA GLN A 266 6.83 -14.79 6.93
C GLN A 266 6.72 -15.14 8.43
N PRO A 267 5.86 -14.46 9.21
CA PRO A 267 5.68 -14.80 10.61
C PRO A 267 5.05 -16.18 10.79
N ALA A 268 5.45 -16.89 11.83
CA ALA A 268 4.81 -18.14 12.25
C ALA A 268 3.34 -17.90 12.65
N THR A 269 2.52 -18.96 12.59
CA THR A 269 1.08 -18.89 12.88
C THR A 269 0.77 -18.29 14.25
N GLU A 270 1.52 -18.65 15.29
CA GLU A 270 1.34 -18.12 16.64
C GLU A 270 1.65 -16.62 16.72
N ALA A 271 2.66 -16.16 15.96
CA ALA A 271 2.98 -14.75 15.85
C ALA A 271 1.89 -13.97 15.11
N VAL A 272 1.29 -14.55 14.06
CA VAL A 272 0.13 -13.97 13.36
C VAL A 272 -1.07 -13.86 14.28
N GLN A 273 -1.35 -14.87 15.11
CA GLN A 273 -2.45 -14.84 16.09
C GLN A 273 -2.22 -13.74 17.16
N THR A 274 -1.01 -13.66 17.69
CA THR A 274 -0.63 -12.63 18.68
C THR A 274 -0.77 -11.22 18.08
N TYR A 275 -0.27 -11.04 16.86
CA TYR A 275 -0.39 -9.79 16.13
C TYR A 275 -1.86 -9.44 15.84
N THR A 276 -2.66 -10.41 15.42
CA THR A 276 -4.10 -10.23 15.17
C THR A 276 -4.81 -9.73 16.43
N ALA A 277 -4.55 -10.33 17.59
CA ALA A 277 -5.13 -9.90 18.85
C ALA A 277 -4.73 -8.45 19.21
N ALA A 278 -3.47 -8.06 18.96
CA ALA A 278 -3.00 -6.69 19.17
C ALA A 278 -3.69 -5.69 18.25
N VAL A 279 -3.83 -6.00 16.96
CA VAL A 279 -4.53 -5.15 15.97
C VAL A 279 -6.00 -4.99 16.34
N VAL A 280 -6.69 -6.08 16.65
CA VAL A 280 -8.11 -6.04 17.03
C VAL A 280 -8.31 -5.16 18.26
N LYS A 281 -7.47 -5.33 19.28
CA LYS A 281 -7.52 -4.50 20.49
C LYS A 281 -7.27 -3.02 20.18
N GLU A 282 -6.28 -2.71 19.36
CA GLU A 282 -5.99 -1.33 18.97
C GLU A 282 -7.16 -0.69 18.21
N LEU A 283 -7.74 -1.40 17.24
CA LEU A 283 -8.91 -0.92 16.49
C LEU A 283 -10.17 -0.76 17.35
N GLN A 284 -10.38 -1.65 18.33
CA GLN A 284 -11.46 -1.52 19.31
C GLN A 284 -11.24 -0.32 20.22
N ASN A 285 -10.00 -0.07 20.66
CA ASN A 285 -9.67 1.10 21.48
C ASN A 285 -9.91 2.42 20.71
N TRP A 286 -9.69 2.44 19.40
CA TRP A 286 -10.05 3.58 18.55
C TRP A 286 -11.55 3.68 18.26
N GLY A 287 -12.35 2.71 18.71
CA GLY A 287 -13.79 2.66 18.45
C GLY A 287 -14.14 2.38 16.99
N PHE A 288 -13.20 1.88 16.18
CA PHE A 288 -13.44 1.60 14.76
C PHE A 288 -14.28 0.33 14.58
N ILE A 289 -14.04 -0.68 15.41
CA ILE A 289 -14.76 -1.95 15.40
C ILE A 289 -15.23 -2.34 16.80
N GLY A 290 -16.30 -3.13 16.88
CA GLY A 290 -16.75 -3.79 18.09
C GLY A 290 -16.28 -5.25 18.14
N GLU A 291 -17.20 -6.17 18.44
CA GLU A 291 -16.94 -7.61 18.41
C GLU A 291 -16.51 -8.07 17.01
N VAL A 292 -15.44 -8.87 16.95
CA VAL A 292 -14.92 -9.44 15.71
C VAL A 292 -15.62 -10.77 15.45
N GLU A 293 -16.18 -10.91 14.25
CA GLU A 293 -16.90 -12.11 13.83
C GLU A 293 -16.02 -13.03 12.99
N VAL A 294 -15.09 -12.46 12.22
CA VAL A 294 -14.16 -13.22 11.39
C VAL A 294 -12.85 -12.46 11.20
N VAL A 295 -11.74 -13.20 11.20
CA VAL A 295 -10.44 -12.72 10.73
C VAL A 295 -9.85 -13.73 9.76
N ASP A 296 -9.38 -13.25 8.62
CA ASP A 296 -8.71 -14.05 7.60
C ASP A 296 -7.35 -13.41 7.23
N PRO A 297 -6.24 -13.94 7.77
CA PRO A 297 -4.90 -13.46 7.47
C PRO A 297 -4.40 -13.95 6.10
N THR A 298 -4.04 -13.04 5.21
CA THR A 298 -3.44 -13.34 3.90
C THR A 298 -1.99 -12.85 3.83
N TRP A 299 -1.07 -13.75 3.48
CA TRP A 299 0.34 -13.40 3.26
C TRP A 299 0.62 -13.13 1.78
N ILE A 300 1.27 -12.00 1.50
CA ILE A 300 1.77 -11.64 0.18
C ILE A 300 3.30 -11.62 0.24
N ASP A 301 3.94 -12.63 -0.35
CA ASP A 301 5.40 -12.83 -0.29
C ASP A 301 6.17 -11.66 -0.93
N VAL A 302 5.91 -11.38 -2.21
CA VAL A 302 6.52 -10.23 -2.91
C VAL A 302 5.45 -9.17 -3.14
N ALA A 303 5.28 -8.27 -2.17
CA ALA A 303 4.24 -7.23 -2.20
C ALA A 303 4.73 -5.94 -2.86
N TYR A 304 5.92 -5.46 -2.47
CA TYR A 304 6.53 -4.27 -3.05
C TYR A 304 8.01 -4.50 -3.33
N THR A 305 8.46 -4.09 -4.51
CA THR A 305 9.87 -4.08 -4.88
C THR A 305 10.42 -2.66 -4.76
N TRP A 306 11.64 -2.56 -4.25
CA TRP A 306 12.35 -1.30 -4.06
C TRP A 306 13.66 -1.33 -4.83
N ALA A 307 14.25 -0.18 -5.11
CA ALA A 307 15.57 -0.11 -5.73
C ALA A 307 16.63 0.34 -4.71
N TRP A 308 17.85 -0.18 -4.84
CA TRP A 308 19.00 0.43 -4.16
C TRP A 308 19.37 1.76 -4.83
N PRO A 309 19.93 2.73 -4.09
CA PRO A 309 20.50 3.94 -4.66
C PRO A 309 21.57 3.58 -5.70
N THR A 310 21.41 4.05 -6.94
CA THR A 310 22.40 3.79 -7.98
C THR A 310 23.68 4.57 -7.69
N ARG A 311 24.84 3.92 -7.74
CA ARG A 311 26.12 4.63 -7.86
C ARG A 311 26.19 5.26 -9.25
N GLY A 312 25.64 6.46 -9.45
CA GLY A 312 25.78 7.17 -10.73
C GLY A 312 24.65 8.12 -11.19
N GLY A 313 23.61 8.37 -10.40
CA GLY A 313 22.64 9.44 -10.69
C GLY A 313 21.70 9.24 -11.90
N ALA A 314 21.71 8.07 -12.53
CA ALA A 314 20.71 7.73 -13.53
C ALA A 314 19.48 7.13 -12.83
N ALA A 315 18.38 7.88 -12.81
CA ALA A 315 17.08 7.34 -12.46
C ALA A 315 16.79 6.14 -13.38
N ARG A 316 16.52 4.97 -12.80
CA ARG A 316 15.92 3.87 -13.58
C ARG A 316 14.47 4.29 -13.92
N PRO A 317 14.02 4.06 -15.16
CA PRO A 317 12.68 4.44 -15.63
C PRO A 317 11.56 3.72 -14.85
#